data_AF-A0A7S1GGS9-F1
#
_entry.id   AF-A0A7S1GGS9-F1
#
_cell.length_a   1.000
_cell.length_b   1.000
_cell.length_c   1.000
_cell.angle_alpha   90.00
_cell.angle_beta   90.00
_cell.angle_gamma   90.00
#
_symmetry.space_group_name_H-M   'P 1'
#
loop_
_entity.id
_entity.type
_entity.pdbx_description
1 polymer ?
#
loop_
_entity_poly.entity_id
_entity_poly.type
_entity_poly.pdbx_seq_one_letter_code
_entity_poly.pdbx_strand_id
1 'polypeptide(L)'
;KGEYEPPSKLGKHPRESEVGIMYEFSKDQYLLETYRNPYGEMRFGKILEDLDALAGNIAFNHVEGNPLIVTAGVDRIRLRRRPDINANQFLSGKVTWVGSSSMEIRMKISANEDGSDEWLEAYFTFVTLHPTTKKAIKISPLIPETDEERVHFELGAVKAQAKRAARKNKIQIGRPLSDESLKIDARAAQLLEQAGPLLKMPSLADPNTILMNETAQGNAMVAQPQARNLHDRIFGGFLMRRAFELAFA
;
A
#
# COMPACT_ATOMS: atom_id res chain seq x y z
N LYS A 1 -26.99 1.05 12.22
CA LYS A 1 -25.89 0.04 12.13
C LYS A 1 -26.55 -1.27 11.71
N GLY A 2 -26.38 -1.67 10.46
CA GLY A 2 -26.99 -2.91 9.96
C GLY A 2 -26.41 -4.13 10.65
N GLU A 3 -27.23 -5.15 10.87
CA GLU A 3 -26.76 -6.46 11.31
C GLU A 3 -25.84 -7.06 10.24
N TYR A 4 -24.81 -7.79 10.67
CA TYR A 4 -23.90 -8.46 9.74
C TYR A 4 -24.62 -9.65 9.11
N GLU A 5 -24.69 -9.69 7.78
CA GLU A 5 -25.23 -10.83 7.04
C GLU A 5 -24.08 -11.72 6.54
N PRO A 6 -24.17 -13.05 6.66
CA PRO A 6 -23.14 -13.93 6.14
C PRO A 6 -23.02 -13.79 4.61
N PRO A 7 -21.81 -13.93 4.04
CA PRO A 7 -21.62 -13.76 2.60
C PRO A 7 -22.32 -14.91 1.87
N SER A 8 -22.86 -14.63 0.70
CA SER A 8 -23.38 -15.65 -0.19
C SER A 8 -22.24 -16.62 -0.57
N LYS A 9 -22.57 -17.90 -0.78
CA LYS A 9 -21.60 -18.88 -1.31
C LYS A 9 -21.32 -18.67 -2.80
N LEU A 10 -22.05 -17.77 -3.45
CA LEU A 10 -21.85 -17.41 -4.85
C LEU A 10 -20.56 -16.60 -4.95
N GLY A 11 -19.70 -16.95 -5.90
CA GLY A 11 -18.52 -16.15 -6.17
C GLY A 11 -18.87 -14.91 -6.97
N LYS A 12 -17.99 -13.90 -6.91
CA LYS A 12 -18.10 -12.65 -7.66
C LYS A 12 -17.03 -12.54 -8.72
N HIS A 13 -17.35 -11.89 -9.81
CA HIS A 13 -16.41 -11.60 -10.89
C HIS A 13 -15.60 -10.33 -10.60
N PRO A 14 -14.33 -10.23 -11.04
CA PRO A 14 -13.51 -9.04 -10.85
C PRO A 14 -14.18 -7.73 -11.29
N ARG A 15 -14.93 -7.75 -12.41
CA ARG A 15 -15.70 -6.62 -12.93
C ARG A 15 -16.72 -6.02 -11.95
N GLU A 16 -17.24 -6.82 -11.02
CA GLU A 16 -18.22 -6.35 -10.03
C GLU A 16 -17.58 -5.45 -8.96
N SER A 17 -16.25 -5.56 -8.81
CA SER A 17 -15.47 -4.74 -7.90
C SER A 17 -14.75 -3.58 -8.59
N GLU A 18 -14.85 -3.49 -9.92
CA GLU A 18 -14.07 -2.54 -10.71
C GLU A 18 -14.53 -1.10 -10.47
N VAL A 19 -13.57 -0.22 -10.19
CA VAL A 19 -13.81 1.22 -9.99
C VAL A 19 -12.75 2.00 -10.76
N GLY A 20 -13.19 3.03 -11.47
CA GLY A 20 -12.35 3.98 -12.19
C GLY A 20 -12.76 5.42 -11.87
N ILE A 21 -11.78 6.31 -11.70
CA ILE A 21 -11.99 7.73 -11.40
C ILE A 21 -11.02 8.55 -12.24
N MET A 22 -11.56 9.53 -12.97
CA MET A 22 -10.78 10.50 -13.73
C MET A 22 -10.52 11.75 -12.89
N TYR A 23 -9.25 12.14 -12.82
CA TYR A 23 -8.82 13.45 -12.30
C TYR A 23 -8.56 14.37 -13.49
N GLU A 24 -9.49 15.29 -13.74
CA GLU A 24 -9.43 16.24 -14.86
C GLU A 24 -8.51 17.44 -14.55
N PHE A 25 -7.23 17.19 -14.29
CA PHE A 25 -6.23 18.23 -13.98
C PHE A 25 -6.14 19.33 -15.04
N SER A 26 -6.41 19.01 -16.32
CA SER A 26 -6.42 19.99 -17.41
C SER A 26 -7.60 20.97 -17.37
N LYS A 27 -8.68 20.64 -16.65
CA LYS A 27 -9.90 21.46 -16.54
C LYS A 27 -10.10 22.08 -15.16
N ASP A 28 -9.63 21.41 -14.10
CA ASP A 28 -9.78 21.85 -12.72
C ASP A 28 -8.42 22.26 -12.12
N GLN A 29 -8.16 23.57 -12.13
CA GLN A 29 -6.94 24.14 -11.57
C GLN A 29 -6.86 23.91 -10.05
N TYR A 30 -7.98 23.93 -9.32
CA TYR A 30 -7.97 23.73 -7.88
C TYR A 30 -7.58 22.29 -7.54
N LEU A 31 -8.12 21.33 -8.30
CA LEU A 31 -7.72 19.94 -8.22
C LEU A 31 -6.22 19.79 -8.53
N LEU A 32 -5.75 20.33 -9.65
CA LEU A 32 -4.33 20.30 -10.03
C LEU A 32 -3.40 20.83 -8.91
N GLU A 33 -3.70 21.99 -8.35
CA GLU A 33 -2.91 22.58 -7.25
C GLU A 33 -2.92 21.72 -5.99
N THR A 34 -4.00 20.97 -5.73
CA THR A 34 -4.08 20.03 -4.59
C THR A 34 -3.06 18.89 -4.71
N TYR A 35 -2.75 18.47 -5.94
CA TYR A 35 -1.82 17.38 -6.25
C TYR A 35 -0.44 17.85 -6.73
N ARG A 36 -0.20 19.15 -6.83
CA ARG A 36 1.11 19.73 -7.20
C ARG A 36 1.92 20.02 -5.93
N ASN A 37 3.19 19.66 -5.94
CA ASN A 37 4.14 20.04 -4.89
C ASN A 37 4.83 21.40 -5.23
N PRO A 38 5.57 22.02 -4.28
CA PRO A 38 6.23 23.30 -4.54
C PRO A 38 7.26 23.30 -5.68
N TYR A 39 7.73 22.12 -6.11
CA TYR A 39 8.68 21.94 -7.22
C TYR A 39 7.98 21.69 -8.57
N GLY A 40 6.64 21.76 -8.61
CA GLY A 40 5.87 21.49 -9.82
C GLY A 40 5.77 20.01 -10.18
N GLU A 41 6.05 19.10 -9.24
CA GLU A 41 5.90 17.66 -9.42
C GLU A 41 4.67 17.13 -8.68
N MET A 42 4.30 15.87 -8.93
CA MET A 42 3.16 15.24 -8.29
C MET A 42 3.40 15.00 -6.80
N ARG A 43 2.46 15.44 -5.96
CA ARG A 43 2.42 15.20 -4.52
C ARG A 43 2.07 13.74 -4.25
N PHE A 44 3.07 12.87 -4.27
CA PHE A 44 2.88 11.43 -4.20
C PHE A 44 2.17 10.95 -2.92
N GLY A 45 2.42 11.61 -1.78
CA GLY A 45 1.70 11.31 -0.53
C GLY A 45 0.18 11.46 -0.67
N LYS A 46 -0.32 12.40 -1.49
CA LYS A 46 -1.74 12.53 -1.79
C LYS A 46 -2.26 11.35 -2.63
N ILE A 47 -1.53 10.97 -3.67
CA ILE A 47 -1.85 9.81 -4.50
C ILE A 47 -1.96 8.52 -3.65
N LEU A 48 -1.06 8.32 -2.67
CA LEU A 48 -1.14 7.17 -1.77
C LEU A 48 -2.40 7.18 -0.89
N GLU A 49 -2.83 8.36 -0.44
CA GLU A 49 -4.06 8.55 0.31
C GLU A 49 -5.29 8.14 -0.53
N ASP A 50 -5.34 8.59 -1.78
CA ASP A 50 -6.46 8.34 -2.67
C ASP A 50 -6.48 6.91 -3.24
N LEU A 51 -5.31 6.28 -3.44
CA LEU A 51 -5.24 4.86 -3.77
C LEU A 51 -5.83 3.98 -2.66
N ASP A 52 -5.60 4.30 -1.39
CA ASP A 52 -6.25 3.56 -0.29
C ASP A 52 -7.76 3.78 -0.28
N ALA A 53 -8.23 5.01 -0.59
CA ALA A 53 -9.65 5.34 -0.71
C ALA A 53 -10.32 4.56 -1.85
N LEU A 54 -9.69 4.54 -3.02
CA LEU A 54 -10.13 3.76 -4.17
C LEU A 54 -10.17 2.26 -3.84
N ALA A 55 -9.12 1.72 -3.21
CA ALA A 55 -9.09 0.33 -2.77
C ALA A 55 -10.18 0.01 -1.75
N GLY A 56 -10.49 0.95 -0.84
CA GLY A 56 -11.62 0.84 0.08
C GLY A 56 -12.96 0.70 -0.64
N ASN A 57 -13.19 1.50 -1.69
CA ASN A 57 -14.40 1.42 -2.51
C ASN A 57 -14.48 0.10 -3.30
N ILE A 58 -13.38 -0.33 -3.91
CA ILE A 58 -13.27 -1.62 -4.62
C ILE A 58 -13.57 -2.78 -3.66
N ALA A 59 -12.98 -2.75 -2.46
CA ALA A 59 -13.20 -3.75 -1.43
C ALA A 59 -14.67 -3.78 -0.99
N PHE A 60 -15.29 -2.61 -0.82
CA PHE A 60 -16.68 -2.48 -0.45
C PHE A 60 -17.61 -3.09 -1.50
N ASN A 61 -17.36 -2.85 -2.79
CA ASN A 61 -18.15 -3.43 -3.89
C ASN A 61 -18.04 -4.96 -3.96
N HIS A 62 -16.86 -5.50 -3.64
CA HIS A 62 -16.66 -6.96 -3.63
C HIS A 62 -17.32 -7.65 -2.44
N VAL A 63 -17.36 -7.00 -1.28
CA VAL A 63 -17.78 -7.67 -0.03
C VAL A 63 -19.29 -7.57 0.19
N GLU A 64 -19.87 -8.61 0.81
CA GLU A 64 -21.28 -8.67 1.20
C GLU A 64 -21.44 -8.63 2.73
N GLY A 65 -22.62 -8.22 3.20
CA GLY A 65 -22.97 -8.31 4.62
C GLY A 65 -22.45 -7.20 5.52
N ASN A 66 -21.95 -6.10 4.95
CA ASN A 66 -21.47 -4.92 5.67
C ASN A 66 -20.45 -5.21 6.82
N PRO A 67 -19.41 -6.02 6.57
CA PRO A 67 -18.36 -6.25 7.57
C PRO A 67 -17.48 -5.01 7.71
N LEU A 68 -16.66 -5.01 8.76
CA LEU A 68 -15.59 -4.04 8.91
C LEU A 68 -14.47 -4.37 7.90
N ILE A 69 -14.24 -3.47 6.95
CA ILE A 69 -13.15 -3.59 5.97
C ILE A 69 -11.98 -2.70 6.41
N VAL A 70 -10.76 -3.24 6.45
CA VAL A 70 -9.57 -2.48 6.82
C VAL A 70 -8.39 -2.79 5.91
N THR A 71 -7.56 -1.77 5.64
CA THR A 71 -6.26 -1.93 4.97
C THR A 71 -5.33 -2.73 5.88
N ALA A 72 -4.92 -3.91 5.44
CA ALA A 72 -4.00 -4.77 6.17
C ALA A 72 -2.53 -4.55 5.77
N GLY A 73 -2.30 -4.04 4.56
CA GLY A 73 -0.97 -3.69 4.09
C GLY A 73 -0.97 -3.27 2.63
N VAL A 74 0.13 -2.66 2.24
CA VAL A 74 0.46 -2.35 0.85
C VAL A 74 1.68 -3.18 0.48
N ASP A 75 1.58 -3.92 -0.62
CA ASP A 75 2.57 -4.91 -0.97
C ASP A 75 3.69 -4.33 -1.80
N ARG A 76 3.34 -3.79 -2.96
CA ARG A 76 4.29 -3.21 -3.89
C ARG A 76 3.61 -2.10 -4.66
N ILE A 77 4.30 -0.97 -4.73
CA ILE A 77 4.00 0.13 -5.62
C ILE A 77 5.14 0.20 -6.63
N ARG A 78 4.82 0.19 -7.92
CA ARG A 78 5.77 0.27 -9.03
C ARG A 78 5.50 1.54 -9.81
N LEU A 79 6.50 2.40 -9.86
CA LEU A 79 6.54 3.55 -10.77
C LEU A 79 7.24 3.11 -12.05
N ARG A 80 6.52 3.12 -13.18
CA ARG A 80 7.07 2.80 -14.50
C ARG A 80 7.80 3.99 -15.11
N ARG A 81 7.28 5.20 -14.88
CA ARG A 81 7.87 6.48 -15.28
C ARG A 81 7.40 7.59 -14.36
N ARG A 82 8.01 8.77 -14.49
CA ARG A 82 7.53 9.98 -13.80
C ARG A 82 6.21 10.43 -14.42
N PRO A 83 5.17 10.74 -13.61
CA PRO A 83 3.91 11.26 -14.14
C PRO A 83 4.06 12.71 -14.61
N ASP A 84 3.34 13.09 -15.67
CA ASP A 84 3.15 14.49 -16.02
C ASP A 84 2.00 15.07 -15.19
N ILE A 85 2.31 16.02 -14.31
CA ILE A 85 1.32 16.66 -13.45
C ILE A 85 0.29 17.50 -14.24
N ASN A 86 0.60 17.90 -15.48
CA ASN A 86 -0.31 18.70 -16.30
C ASN A 86 -1.27 17.83 -17.13
N ALA A 87 -1.03 16.52 -17.19
CA ALA A 87 -1.93 15.58 -17.82
C ALA A 87 -3.04 15.14 -16.85
N ASN A 88 -4.20 14.78 -17.40
CA ASN A 88 -5.25 14.12 -16.62
C ASN A 88 -4.74 12.78 -16.07
N GLN A 89 -5.32 12.32 -14.97
CA GLN A 89 -4.93 11.07 -14.33
C GLN A 89 -6.14 10.17 -14.14
N PHE A 90 -6.09 8.97 -14.71
CA PHE A 90 -7.12 7.97 -14.52
C PHE A 90 -6.66 6.91 -13.53
N LEU A 91 -7.30 6.88 -12.36
CA LEU A 91 -7.06 5.88 -11.33
C LEU A 91 -8.09 4.78 -11.50
N SER A 92 -7.65 3.54 -11.62
CA SER A 92 -8.57 2.39 -11.73
C SER A 92 -8.06 1.16 -11.00
N GLY A 93 -8.95 0.26 -10.65
CA GLY A 93 -8.57 -1.00 -10.03
C GLY A 93 -9.73 -1.96 -9.84
N LYS A 94 -9.38 -3.19 -9.46
CA LYS A 94 -10.31 -4.27 -9.15
C LYS A 94 -9.66 -5.31 -8.24
N VAL A 95 -10.47 -6.16 -7.62
CA VAL A 95 -9.98 -7.31 -6.86
C VAL A 95 -9.33 -8.31 -7.81
N THR A 96 -8.09 -8.72 -7.51
CA THR A 96 -7.33 -9.70 -8.30
C THR A 96 -7.20 -11.05 -7.61
N TRP A 97 -7.33 -11.10 -6.29
CA TRP A 97 -7.24 -12.34 -5.55
C TRP A 97 -8.03 -12.28 -4.25
N VAL A 98 -8.63 -13.40 -3.84
CA VAL A 98 -9.37 -13.54 -2.57
C VAL A 98 -8.90 -14.79 -1.85
N GLY A 99 -8.51 -14.63 -0.59
CA GLY A 99 -8.20 -15.71 0.35
C GLY A 99 -9.41 -16.07 1.21
N SER A 100 -9.19 -16.45 2.48
CA SER A 100 -10.31 -16.69 3.39
C SER A 100 -11.00 -15.40 3.80
N SER A 101 -10.24 -14.46 4.39
CA SER A 101 -10.74 -13.20 4.95
C SER A 101 -9.95 -11.99 4.47
N SER A 102 -9.15 -12.19 3.42
CA SER A 102 -8.27 -11.19 2.83
C SER A 102 -8.49 -11.14 1.33
N MET A 103 -8.34 -9.97 0.75
CA MET A 103 -8.36 -9.77 -0.70
C MET A 103 -7.16 -8.92 -1.13
N GLU A 104 -6.61 -9.23 -2.31
CA GLU A 104 -5.63 -8.39 -3.00
C GLU A 104 -6.38 -7.55 -4.03
N ILE A 105 -6.09 -6.25 -4.03
CA ILE A 105 -6.62 -5.27 -4.97
C ILE A 105 -5.46 -4.73 -5.78
N ARG A 106 -5.55 -4.87 -7.10
CA ARG A 106 -4.62 -4.25 -8.04
C ARG A 106 -5.21 -2.94 -8.51
N MET A 107 -4.42 -1.89 -8.43
CA MET A 107 -4.75 -0.57 -8.95
C MET A 107 -3.66 -0.10 -9.91
N LYS A 108 -4.07 0.71 -10.87
CA LYS A 108 -3.18 1.36 -11.83
C LYS A 108 -3.55 2.83 -11.98
N ILE A 109 -2.57 3.63 -12.36
CA ILE A 109 -2.79 5.02 -12.76
C ILE A 109 -2.20 5.22 -14.15
N SER A 110 -3.01 5.79 -15.04
CA SER A 110 -2.66 6.12 -16.40
C SER A 110 -3.00 7.58 -16.73
N ALA A 111 -2.38 8.12 -17.79
CA ALA A 111 -2.75 9.46 -18.29
C ALA A 111 -4.13 9.47 -18.98
N ASN A 112 -4.59 8.31 -19.44
CA ASN A 112 -5.82 8.14 -20.21
C ASN A 112 -6.71 7.02 -19.65
N GLU A 113 -8.00 7.08 -19.94
CA GLU A 113 -9.03 6.10 -19.51
C GLU A 113 -8.86 4.71 -20.11
N ASP A 114 -8.35 4.62 -21.33
CA ASP A 114 -8.10 3.35 -22.02
C ASP A 114 -6.97 2.53 -21.35
N GLY A 115 -6.34 3.07 -20.31
CA GLY A 115 -5.21 2.45 -19.62
C GLY A 115 -3.90 2.55 -20.41
N SER A 116 -3.89 3.24 -21.55
CA SER A 116 -2.67 3.60 -22.24
C SER A 116 -1.86 4.53 -21.36
N ASP A 117 -0.54 4.45 -21.47
CA ASP A 117 0.34 5.28 -20.67
C ASP A 117 0.12 5.06 -19.15
N GLU A 118 0.14 3.79 -18.70
CA GLU A 118 0.19 3.45 -17.26
C GLU A 118 1.55 3.87 -16.68
N TRP A 119 1.57 4.68 -15.62
CA TRP A 119 2.81 5.09 -14.94
C TRP A 119 2.95 4.51 -13.53
N LEU A 120 1.86 4.06 -12.91
CA LEU A 120 1.86 3.44 -11.59
C LEU A 120 1.05 2.15 -11.56
N GLU A 121 1.59 1.13 -10.89
CA GLU A 121 0.88 -0.09 -10.49
C GLU A 121 1.02 -0.29 -8.98
N ALA A 122 -0.05 -0.63 -8.30
CA ALA A 122 -0.08 -0.86 -6.86
C ALA A 122 -0.91 -2.09 -6.48
N TYR A 123 -0.45 -2.82 -5.44
CA TYR A 123 -1.16 -3.95 -4.86
C TYR A 123 -1.42 -3.70 -3.37
N PHE A 124 -2.69 -3.69 -3.00
CA PHE A 124 -3.14 -3.45 -1.64
C PHE A 124 -3.82 -4.71 -1.10
N THR A 125 -3.57 -5.05 0.16
CA THR A 125 -4.24 -6.15 0.84
C THR A 125 -5.27 -5.58 1.83
N PHE A 126 -6.53 -5.95 1.66
CA PHE A 126 -7.62 -5.64 2.59
C PHE A 126 -8.07 -6.89 3.33
N VAL A 127 -8.61 -6.73 4.53
CA VAL A 127 -9.20 -7.81 5.32
C VAL A 127 -10.58 -7.44 5.82
N THR A 128 -11.45 -8.43 5.92
CA THR A 128 -12.80 -8.29 6.46
C THR A 128 -12.87 -8.85 7.88
N LEU A 129 -13.49 -8.08 8.76
CA LEU A 129 -13.65 -8.38 10.18
C LEU A 129 -15.11 -8.21 10.58
N HIS A 130 -15.53 -8.94 11.62
CA HIS A 130 -16.84 -8.75 12.21
C HIS A 130 -16.94 -7.37 12.87
N PRO A 131 -17.99 -6.57 12.60
CA PRO A 131 -18.13 -5.22 13.16
C PRO A 131 -18.03 -5.18 14.69
N THR A 132 -18.69 -6.12 15.37
CA THR A 132 -18.65 -6.27 16.84
C THR A 132 -17.46 -7.09 17.33
N THR A 133 -17.34 -8.36 16.95
CA THR A 133 -16.36 -9.29 17.55
C THR A 133 -14.92 -9.09 17.06
N LYS A 134 -14.73 -8.32 15.98
CA LYS A 134 -13.45 -8.08 15.30
C LYS A 134 -12.74 -9.35 14.81
N LYS A 135 -13.41 -10.50 14.79
CA LYS A 135 -12.89 -11.75 14.23
C LYS A 135 -12.92 -11.69 12.71
N ALA A 136 -11.98 -12.37 12.05
CA ALA A 136 -11.91 -12.47 10.60
C ALA A 136 -13.17 -13.13 10.03
N ILE A 137 -13.69 -12.55 8.94
CA ILE A 137 -14.91 -13.01 8.25
C ILE A 137 -14.57 -13.50 6.85
N LYS A 138 -15.32 -14.47 6.34
CA LYS A 138 -15.09 -14.98 4.98
C LYS A 138 -15.51 -13.96 3.93
N ILE A 139 -14.78 -13.91 2.82
CA ILE A 139 -15.10 -13.07 1.65
C ILE A 139 -15.68 -13.98 0.55
N SER A 140 -16.62 -13.46 -0.24
CA SER A 140 -17.14 -14.14 -1.43
C SER A 140 -15.98 -14.50 -2.38
N PRO A 141 -15.88 -15.75 -2.86
CA PRO A 141 -14.79 -16.17 -3.74
C PRO A 141 -14.72 -15.31 -5.01
N LEU A 142 -13.52 -15.09 -5.55
CA LEU A 142 -13.35 -14.42 -6.84
C LEU A 142 -13.42 -15.44 -7.97
N ILE A 143 -14.15 -15.12 -9.03
CA ILE A 143 -14.29 -15.94 -10.24
C ILE A 143 -13.64 -15.20 -11.42
N PRO A 144 -12.33 -15.39 -11.68
CA PRO A 144 -11.66 -14.78 -12.83
C PRO A 144 -12.22 -15.31 -14.15
N GLU A 145 -12.52 -14.43 -15.11
CA GLU A 145 -13.14 -14.78 -16.39
C GLU A 145 -12.14 -14.77 -17.54
N THR A 146 -11.23 -13.79 -17.56
CA THR A 146 -10.23 -13.64 -18.62
C THR A 146 -8.92 -14.33 -18.27
N ASP A 147 -8.08 -14.60 -19.27
CA ASP A 147 -6.77 -15.21 -19.02
C ASP A 147 -5.86 -14.29 -18.19
N GLU A 148 -5.92 -12.97 -18.42
CA GLU A 148 -5.20 -11.99 -17.60
C GLU A 148 -5.66 -12.05 -16.13
N GLU A 149 -6.97 -12.17 -15.89
CA GLU A 149 -7.53 -12.29 -14.54
C GLU A 149 -7.11 -13.61 -13.86
N ARG A 150 -7.07 -14.72 -14.60
CA ARG A 150 -6.59 -16.00 -14.07
C ARG A 150 -5.12 -15.92 -13.67
N VAL A 151 -4.28 -15.33 -14.52
CA VAL A 151 -2.86 -15.11 -14.23
C VAL A 151 -2.69 -14.26 -12.96
N HIS A 152 -3.43 -13.16 -12.84
CA HIS A 152 -3.37 -12.32 -11.64
C HIS A 152 -3.87 -13.05 -10.38
N PHE A 153 -4.91 -13.86 -10.50
CA PHE A 153 -5.43 -14.67 -9.40
C PHE A 153 -4.40 -15.68 -8.90
N GLU A 154 -3.74 -16.40 -9.80
CA GLU A 154 -2.67 -17.34 -9.47
C GLU A 154 -1.47 -16.64 -8.83
N LEU A 155 -1.02 -15.51 -9.40
CA LEU A 155 0.06 -14.70 -8.84
C LEU A 155 -0.29 -14.21 -7.42
N GLY A 156 -1.52 -13.77 -7.19
CA GLY A 156 -2.00 -13.36 -5.87
C GLY A 156 -1.95 -14.51 -4.86
N ALA A 157 -2.33 -15.72 -5.28
CA ALA A 157 -2.27 -16.92 -4.44
C ALA A 157 -0.82 -17.27 -4.05
N VAL A 158 0.11 -17.22 -5.00
CA VAL A 158 1.55 -17.45 -4.77
C VAL A 158 2.11 -16.42 -3.78
N LYS A 159 1.83 -15.13 -4.00
CA LYS A 159 2.25 -14.05 -3.08
C LYS A 159 1.69 -14.25 -1.67
N ALA A 160 0.40 -14.59 -1.56
CA ALA A 160 -0.25 -14.82 -0.28
C ALA A 160 0.36 -16.00 0.48
N GLN A 161 0.68 -17.09 -0.24
CA GLN A 161 1.39 -18.25 0.33
C GLN A 161 2.80 -17.87 0.80
N ALA A 162 3.57 -17.13 0.00
CA ALA A 162 4.90 -16.66 0.36
C ALA A 162 4.88 -15.78 1.62
N LYS A 163 3.94 -14.82 1.70
CA LYS A 163 3.75 -14.00 2.91
C LYS A 163 3.38 -14.83 4.13
N ARG A 164 2.51 -15.84 3.96
CA ARG A 164 2.12 -16.74 5.05
C ARG A 164 3.30 -17.58 5.54
N ALA A 165 4.15 -18.05 4.63
CA ALA A 165 5.38 -18.76 4.99
C ALA A 165 6.37 -17.84 5.72
N ALA A 166 6.59 -16.62 5.21
CA ALA A 166 7.45 -15.63 5.86
C ALA A 166 6.97 -15.27 7.28
N ARG A 167 5.66 -15.15 7.51
CA ARG A 167 5.09 -14.90 8.85
C ARG A 167 5.26 -16.08 9.82
N LYS A 168 5.33 -17.32 9.32
CA LYS A 168 5.60 -18.50 10.17
C LYS A 168 7.06 -18.55 10.62
N ASN A 169 7.97 -17.96 9.85
CA ASN A 169 9.38 -17.78 10.21
C ASN A 169 9.54 -16.62 11.23
N LYS A 170 8.85 -16.70 12.38
CA LYS A 170 9.07 -15.79 13.50
C LYS A 170 10.50 -15.95 14.02
N ILE A 171 11.12 -14.83 14.38
CA ILE A 171 12.37 -14.78 15.14
C ILE A 171 12.14 -15.56 16.44
N GLN A 172 12.71 -16.76 16.54
CA GLN A 172 12.81 -17.49 17.81
C GLN A 172 14.04 -16.97 18.55
N ILE A 173 13.82 -16.39 19.72
CA ILE A 173 14.90 -16.02 20.65
C ILE A 173 15.66 -17.31 21.01
N GLY A 174 16.97 -17.35 20.76
CA GLY A 174 17.82 -18.53 21.03
C GLY A 174 18.04 -19.49 19.85
N ARG A 175 17.54 -19.18 18.65
CA ARG A 175 17.94 -19.92 17.43
C ARG A 175 19.44 -19.67 17.15
N PRO A 176 20.23 -20.69 16.77
CA PRO A 176 21.58 -20.46 16.24
C PRO A 176 21.51 -19.44 15.10
N LEU A 177 22.43 -18.48 15.05
CA LEU A 177 22.48 -17.51 13.96
C LEU A 177 22.47 -18.27 12.63
N SER A 178 21.53 -17.93 11.75
CA SER A 178 21.58 -18.45 10.39
C SER A 178 22.79 -17.85 9.67
N ASP A 179 23.23 -18.49 8.59
CA ASP A 179 24.26 -17.92 7.72
C ASP A 179 23.92 -16.49 7.26
N GLU A 180 22.64 -16.18 7.08
CA GLU A 180 22.17 -14.82 6.80
C GLU A 180 22.40 -13.86 7.95
N SER A 181 22.10 -14.27 9.19
CA SER A 181 22.33 -13.44 10.37
C SER A 181 23.83 -13.16 10.58
N LEU A 182 24.69 -14.15 10.38
CA LEU A 182 26.15 -13.95 10.44
C LEU A 182 26.64 -12.95 9.38
N LYS A 183 26.07 -12.99 8.16
CA LYS A 183 26.37 -11.99 7.12
C LYS A 183 25.91 -10.59 7.51
N ILE A 184 24.76 -10.46 8.17
CA ILE A 184 24.25 -9.18 8.67
C ILE A 184 25.20 -8.62 9.74
N ASP A 185 25.63 -9.44 10.70
CA ASP A 185 26.55 -9.02 11.76
C ASP A 185 27.91 -8.61 11.20
N ALA A 186 28.46 -9.40 10.28
CA ALA A 186 29.70 -9.05 9.58
C ALA A 186 29.56 -7.72 8.83
N ARG A 187 28.40 -7.49 8.18
CA ARG A 187 28.12 -6.24 7.50
C ARG A 187 27.99 -5.07 8.47
N ALA A 188 27.35 -5.27 9.63
CA ALA A 188 27.24 -4.25 10.67
C ALA A 188 28.62 -3.87 11.22
N ALA A 189 29.50 -4.84 11.46
CA ALA A 189 30.89 -4.59 11.88
C ALA A 189 31.66 -3.76 10.85
N GLN A 190 31.53 -4.10 9.55
CA GLN A 190 32.14 -3.30 8.47
C GLN A 190 31.63 -1.86 8.45
N LEU A 191 30.32 -1.65 8.62
CA LEU A 191 29.73 -0.31 8.67
C LEU A 191 30.24 0.50 9.87
N LEU A 192 30.44 -0.14 11.03
CA LEU A 192 31.03 0.50 12.21
C LEU A 192 32.48 0.90 12.00
N GLU A 193 33.27 0.07 11.32
CA GLU A 193 34.65 0.40 10.97
C GLU A 193 34.70 1.59 10.00
N GLN A 194 33.85 1.59 8.97
CA GLN A 194 33.69 2.69 8.01
C GLN A 194 33.21 3.99 8.69
N ALA A 195 32.39 3.89 9.73
CA ALA A 195 31.97 5.04 10.54
C ALA A 195 33.07 5.55 11.48
N GLY A 196 34.18 4.84 11.64
CA GLY A 196 35.28 5.21 12.55
C GLY A 196 35.81 6.63 12.35
N PRO A 197 36.16 7.05 11.11
CA PRO A 197 36.54 8.42 10.81
C PRO A 197 35.44 9.44 11.17
N LEU A 198 34.18 9.18 10.81
CA LEU A 198 33.04 10.05 11.16
C LEU A 198 32.89 10.22 12.68
N LEU A 199 33.12 9.16 13.46
CA LEU A 199 32.93 9.18 14.91
C LEU A 199 34.12 9.79 15.68
N LYS A 200 35.34 9.62 15.18
CA LYS A 200 36.57 9.96 15.93
C LYS A 200 37.30 11.18 15.37
N MET A 201 37.33 11.34 14.05
CA MET A 201 38.06 12.42 13.35
C MET A 201 37.25 12.91 12.13
N PRO A 202 36.14 13.64 12.34
CA PRO A 202 35.20 14.00 11.27
C PRO A 202 35.86 14.75 10.11
N SER A 203 36.89 15.56 10.38
CA SER A 203 37.64 16.31 9.36
C SER A 203 38.38 15.43 8.34
N LEU A 204 38.58 14.15 8.63
CA LEU A 204 39.21 13.17 7.74
C LEU A 204 38.21 12.23 7.05
N ALA A 205 36.92 12.34 7.37
CA ALA A 205 35.89 11.50 6.76
C ALA A 205 35.59 11.94 5.32
N ASP A 206 35.09 11.02 4.50
CA ASP A 206 34.58 11.34 3.17
C ASP A 206 33.39 12.32 3.29
N PRO A 207 33.42 13.48 2.61
CA PRO A 207 32.34 14.45 2.65
C PRO A 207 30.96 13.92 2.23
N ASN A 208 30.89 12.80 1.51
CA ASN A 208 29.65 12.16 1.07
C ASN A 208 29.15 11.07 2.03
N THR A 209 29.70 10.98 3.24
CA THR A 209 29.29 9.99 4.25
C THR A 209 28.61 10.67 5.43
N ILE A 210 27.59 10.01 5.98
CA ILE A 210 26.79 10.49 7.10
C ILE A 210 26.39 9.32 7.99
N LEU A 211 26.21 9.56 9.29
CA LEU A 211 25.72 8.52 10.19
C LEU A 211 24.20 8.34 10.04
N MET A 212 23.72 7.09 10.14
CA MET A 212 22.28 6.80 10.00
C MET A 212 21.42 7.54 11.03
N ASN A 213 21.94 7.80 12.24
CA ASN A 213 21.23 8.54 13.27
C ASN A 213 21.03 10.03 12.92
N GLU A 214 21.90 10.60 12.08
CA GLU A 214 21.79 11.98 11.60
C GLU A 214 20.74 12.11 10.50
N THR A 215 20.41 11.01 9.82
CA THR A 215 19.30 10.93 8.85
C THR A 215 17.96 10.58 9.51
N ALA A 216 17.93 10.33 10.82
CA ALA A 216 16.73 9.90 11.51
C ALA A 216 15.74 11.07 11.69
N GLN A 217 14.49 10.84 11.31
CA GLN A 217 13.40 11.80 11.48
C GLN A 217 12.24 11.19 12.25
N GLY A 218 11.52 12.03 12.98
CA GLY A 218 10.38 11.63 13.79
C GLY A 218 9.28 12.68 13.74
N ASN A 219 8.03 12.22 13.72
CA ASN A 219 6.86 13.09 13.79
C ASN A 219 5.78 12.43 14.66
N ALA A 220 5.04 13.24 15.42
CA ALA A 220 3.92 12.80 16.23
C ALA A 220 2.70 13.67 15.88
N MET A 221 1.57 13.04 15.62
CA MET A 221 0.34 13.73 15.26
C MET A 221 -0.88 13.14 15.95
N VAL A 222 -1.80 14.01 16.33
CA VAL A 222 -3.11 13.62 16.87
C VAL A 222 -4.06 13.39 15.71
N ALA A 223 -4.57 12.16 15.59
CA ALA A 223 -5.49 11.81 14.52
C ALA A 223 -6.89 12.36 14.80
N GLN A 224 -7.29 13.34 13.99
CA GLN A 224 -8.58 14.02 14.10
C GLN A 224 -9.73 13.16 13.53
N PRO A 225 -10.99 13.41 13.91
CA PRO A 225 -12.14 12.64 13.43
C PRO A 225 -12.27 12.58 11.89
N GLN A 226 -11.82 13.60 11.17
CA GLN A 226 -11.86 13.61 9.69
C GLN A 226 -10.93 12.56 9.06
N ALA A 227 -9.94 12.06 9.80
CA ALA A 227 -9.04 11.00 9.34
C ALA A 227 -9.56 9.59 9.66
N ARG A 228 -10.75 9.48 10.24
CA ARG A 228 -11.40 8.20 10.56
C ARG A 228 -12.27 7.72 9.41
N ASN A 229 -12.27 6.42 9.16
CA ASN A 229 -13.24 5.76 8.29
C ASN A 229 -14.59 5.59 9.01
N LEU A 230 -15.59 5.05 8.29
CA LEU A 230 -16.95 4.78 8.79
C LEU A 230 -17.00 3.94 10.09
N HIS A 231 -15.89 3.28 10.45
CA HIS A 231 -15.77 2.41 11.61
C HIS A 231 -14.84 2.96 12.70
N ASP A 232 -14.65 4.28 12.74
CA ASP A 232 -13.85 5.01 13.74
C ASP A 232 -12.37 4.63 13.77
N ARG A 233 -11.83 4.10 12.66
CA ARG A 233 -10.40 3.76 12.53
C ARG A 233 -9.70 4.72 11.60
N ILE A 234 -8.43 4.99 11.88
CA ILE A 234 -7.61 5.83 11.00
C ILE A 234 -7.45 5.16 9.65
N PHE A 235 -7.65 5.96 8.61
CA PHE A 235 -7.53 5.54 7.22
C PHE A 235 -6.09 5.13 6.90
N GLY A 236 -5.89 4.02 6.19
CA GLY A 236 -4.55 3.54 5.83
C GLY A 236 -3.81 4.58 4.97
N GLY A 237 -4.53 5.19 4.04
CA GLY A 237 -4.06 6.25 3.17
C GLY A 237 -3.51 7.46 3.91
N PHE A 238 -4.15 7.86 5.01
CA PHE A 238 -3.66 8.94 5.85
C PHE A 238 -2.28 8.60 6.45
N LEU A 239 -2.12 7.38 6.98
CA LEU A 239 -0.84 6.94 7.55
C LEU A 239 0.26 6.88 6.47
N MET A 240 -0.07 6.37 5.28
CA MET A 240 0.88 6.29 4.16
C MET A 240 1.33 7.67 3.69
N ARG A 241 0.39 8.61 3.53
CA ARG A 241 0.70 9.99 3.19
C ARG A 241 1.68 10.60 4.19
N ARG A 242 1.41 10.43 5.48
CA ARG A 242 2.23 11.01 6.55
C ARG A 242 3.61 10.37 6.64
N ALA A 243 3.70 9.06 6.47
CA ALA A 243 4.98 8.36 6.38
C ALA A 243 5.79 8.82 5.18
N PHE A 244 5.17 8.99 4.01
CA PHE A 244 5.84 9.48 2.81
C PHE A 244 6.30 10.93 2.96
N GLU A 245 5.44 11.82 3.47
CA GLU A 245 5.77 13.23 3.70
C GLU A 245 6.92 13.38 4.71
N LEU A 246 6.97 12.54 5.76
CA LEU A 246 8.09 12.52 6.71
C LEU A 246 9.38 11.99 6.08
N ALA A 247 9.31 10.94 5.27
CA ALA A 247 10.49 10.38 4.62
C ALA A 247 11.09 11.30 3.53
N PHE A 248 10.27 12.21 2.97
CA PHE A 248 10.69 13.16 1.95
C PHE A 248 11.22 14.49 2.53
N ALA A 249 10.78 14.86 3.74
CA ALA A 249 11.17 16.10 4.41
C ALA A 249 12.67 16.14 4.74
#